data_AF-A0A803YDV7-F1
#
_entry.id   AF-A0A803YDV7-F1
#
_cell.length_a   1.000
_cell.length_b   1.000
_cell.length_c   1.000
_cell.angle_alpha   90.00
_cell.angle_beta   90.00
_cell.angle_gamma   90.00
#
_symmetry.space_group_name_H-M   'P 1'
#
loop_
_entity.id
_entity.type
_entity.pdbx_description
1 polymer ?
#
loop_
_entity_poly.entity_id
_entity_poly.type
_entity_poly.pdbx_seq_one_letter_code
_entity_poly.pdbx_strand_id
1 'polypeptide(L)' 'IGFGNRDRCSITALNEYLSTRSYIQGFTFSHADVEVFRKFSGPPVDQYFHVVRWYRHIEVTN' A
#
# COMPACT_ATOMS: atom_id res chain seq x y z
N ILE A 1 -0.32 20.54 23.11
CA ILE A 1 0.14 19.13 22.93
C ILE A 1 0.07 18.86 21.43
N GLY A 2 1.22 18.81 20.76
CA GLY A 2 1.29 18.62 19.32
C GLY A 2 0.84 17.22 18.94
N PHE A 3 -0.04 17.11 17.94
CA PHE A 3 -0.40 15.83 17.33
C PHE A 3 0.82 15.30 16.57
N GLY A 4 1.72 14.65 17.29
CA GLY A 4 2.87 13.97 16.72
C GLY A 4 2.42 12.85 15.79
N ASN A 5 2.92 12.89 14.56
CA ASN A 5 2.97 11.80 13.59
C ASN A 5 1.63 11.11 13.29
N ARG A 6 0.85 11.70 12.39
CA ARG A 6 -0.34 11.05 11.82
C ARG A 6 -0.12 10.49 10.41
N ASP A 7 1.11 10.17 10.01
CA ASP A 7 1.40 9.67 8.65
C ASP A 7 2.38 8.51 8.63
N ARG A 8 2.17 7.53 9.51
CA ARG A 8 2.72 6.18 9.31
C ARG A 8 1.56 5.25 9.09
N CYS A 9 1.06 5.16 7.86
CA CYS A 9 0.35 3.97 7.43
C CYS A 9 1.32 2.81 7.64
N SER A 10 1.23 2.15 8.80
CA SER A 10 2.02 0.97 9.10
C SER A 10 1.79 0.00 7.96
N ILE A 11 2.87 -0.52 7.37
CA ILE A 11 2.79 -1.53 6.32
C ILE A 11 1.95 -2.75 6.76
N THR A 12 1.88 -3.01 8.08
CA THR A 12 0.97 -3.99 8.68
C THR A 12 -0.50 -3.61 8.48
N ALA A 13 -0.89 -2.37 8.77
CA ALA A 13 -2.26 -1.90 8.56
C ALA A 13 -2.64 -1.90 7.07
N LEU A 14 -1.68 -1.58 6.19
CA LEU A 14 -1.87 -1.70 4.75
C LEU A 14 -2.06 -3.16 4.30
N ASN A 15 -1.28 -4.08 4.87
CA ASN A 15 -1.41 -5.51 4.59
C ASN A 15 -2.78 -6.06 5.02
N GLU A 16 -3.25 -5.68 6.21
CA GLU A 16 -4.58 -6.03 6.69
C GLU A 16 -5.69 -5.42 5.82
N TYR A 17 -5.53 -4.16 5.39
CA TYR A 17 -6.47 -3.51 4.48
C TYR A 17 -6.56 -4.23 3.13
N LEU A 18 -5.42 -4.59 2.55
CA LEU A 18 -5.31 -5.30 1.26
C LEU A 18 -5.64 -6.80 1.35
N SER A 19 -5.88 -7.33 2.55
CA SER A 19 -6.36 -8.71 2.71
C SER A 19 -7.75 -8.91 2.11
N THR A 20 -8.60 -7.88 2.18
CA THR A 20 -9.98 -7.89 1.67
C THR A 20 -10.16 -7.04 0.41
N ARG A 21 -9.13 -6.29 0.01
CA ARG A 21 -9.18 -5.31 -1.08
C ARG A 21 -7.99 -5.45 -2.02
N SER A 22 -8.21 -5.17 -3.29
CA SER A 22 -7.15 -5.23 -4.30
C SER A 22 -6.47 -3.89 -4.54
N TYR A 23 -7.06 -2.77 -4.11
CA TYR A 23 -6.58 -1.41 -4.33
C TYR A 23 -6.71 -0.56 -3.06
N ILE A 24 -5.95 0.53 -2.99
CA ILE A 24 -5.96 1.48 -1.86
C ILE A 24 -7.30 2.23 -1.79
N GLN A 25 -7.93 2.48 -2.95
CA GLN A 25 -9.20 3.17 -3.01
C GLN A 25 -10.09 2.60 -4.12
N GLY A 26 -11.35 2.34 -3.79
CA GLY A 26 -12.33 1.81 -4.75
C GLY A 26 -12.07 0.36 -5.16
N PHE A 27 -12.55 0.01 -6.35
CA PHE A 27 -12.44 -1.35 -6.91
C PHE A 27 -11.51 -1.42 -8.14
N THR A 28 -10.88 -0.29 -8.48
CA THR A 28 -9.99 -0.12 -9.64
C THR A 28 -8.76 0.67 -9.22
N PHE A 29 -7.70 0.58 -10.01
CA PHE A 29 -6.50 1.39 -9.83
C PHE A 29 -6.83 2.89 -9.72
N SER A 30 -6.22 3.56 -8.74
CA SER A 30 -6.51 4.96 -8.41
C SER A 30 -5.23 5.75 -8.14
N HIS A 31 -5.33 7.08 -8.10
CA HIS A 31 -4.20 7.95 -7.75
C HIS A 31 -3.65 7.66 -6.33
N ALA A 32 -4.51 7.17 -5.42
CA ALA A 32 -4.09 6.77 -4.08
C ALA A 32 -3.12 5.58 -4.12
N ASP A 33 -3.29 4.64 -5.06
CA ASP A 33 -2.35 3.54 -5.26
C ASP A 33 -0.98 4.07 -5.69
N VAL A 34 -0.93 5.07 -6.58
CA VAL A 34 0.32 5.70 -7.03
C VAL A 34 1.03 6.42 -5.89
N GLU A 35 0.30 7.19 -5.09
CA GLU A 35 0.89 7.91 -3.95
C GLU A 35 1.45 6.96 -2.91
N VAL A 36 0.77 5.85 -2.63
CA VAL A 36 1.27 4.82 -1.72
C VAL A 36 2.45 4.10 -2.35
N PHE A 37 2.38 3.73 -3.63
CA PHE A 37 3.46 3.03 -4.35
C PHE A 37 4.74 3.85 -4.38
N ARG A 38 4.67 5.16 -4.62
CA ARG A 38 5.84 6.07 -4.60
C ARG A 38 6.52 6.17 -3.23
N LYS A 39 5.83 5.85 -2.14
CA LYS A 39 6.44 5.80 -0.80
C LYS A 39 7.31 4.56 -0.61
N PHE A 40 7.13 3.54 -1.44
CA PHE A 40 8.00 2.38 -1.48
C PHE A 40 9.19 2.67 -2.41
N SER A 41 10.40 2.48 -1.89
CA SER A 41 11.63 2.57 -2.70
C SER A 41 11.99 1.25 -3.40
N GLY A 42 11.19 0.21 -3.18
CA GLY A 42 11.42 -1.14 -3.70
C GLY A 42 10.38 -2.13 -3.15
N PRO A 43 10.50 -3.42 -3.53
CA PRO A 43 9.54 -4.43 -3.14
C PRO A 43 9.47 -4.58 -1.61
N PRO A 44 8.25 -4.61 -1.02
CA PRO A 44 8.09 -4.81 0.40
C PRO A 44 8.50 -6.23 0.83
N VAL A 45 8.76 -6.39 2.13
CA VAL A 45 9.21 -7.66 2.73
C VAL A 45 8.15 -8.74 2.54
N ASP A 46 8.56 -9.97 2.18
CA ASP A 46 7.67 -11.11 1.89
C ASP A 46 6.72 -11.49 3.03
N GLN A 47 6.98 -11.02 4.26
CA GLN A 47 6.06 -11.17 5.40
C GLN A 47 4.70 -10.48 5.20
N TYR A 48 4.61 -9.50 4.28
CA TYR A 48 3.39 -8.77 3.96
C TYR A 48 2.83 -9.19 2.59
N PHE A 49 2.41 -10.46 2.49
CA PHE A 49 1.96 -11.08 1.24
C PHE A 49 0.92 -10.25 0.46
N HIS A 50 -0.03 -9.61 1.15
CA HIS A 50 -1.06 -8.81 0.48
C HIS A 50 -0.49 -7.53 -0.12
N VAL A 51 0.44 -6.88 0.59
CA VAL A 51 1.15 -5.70 0.10
C VAL A 51 2.08 -6.07 -1.05
N VAL A 52 2.80 -7.20 -0.96
CA VAL A 52 3.69 -7.67 -2.04
C VAL A 52 2.89 -7.97 -3.30
N ARG A 53 1.75 -8.66 -3.19
CA ARG A 53 0.85 -8.91 -4.32
C ARG A 53 0.39 -7.60 -4.96
N TRP A 54 -0.09 -6.67 -4.14
CA TRP A 54 -0.52 -5.35 -4.62
C TRP A 54 0.63 -4.59 -5.28
N TYR A 55 1.79 -4.49 -4.64
CA TYR A 55 2.96 -3.78 -5.17
C TYR A 55 3.36 -4.30 -6.55
N ARG A 56 3.46 -5.63 -6.71
CA ARG A 56 3.77 -6.25 -8.02
C ARG A 56 2.69 -5.97 -9.07
N HIS A 57 1.42 -5.96 -8.66
CA HIS A 57 0.30 -5.62 -9.54
C HIS A 57 0.39 -4.18 -10.05
N ILE A 58 0.73 -3.24 -9.15
CA ILE A 58 0.93 -1.82 -9.51
C ILE A 58 2.16 -1.64 -10.40
N GLU A 59 3.26 -2.34 -10.09
CA GLU A 59 4.51 -2.29 -10.86
C GLU A 59 4.35 -2.76 -12.31
N VAL A 60 3.51 -3.78 -12.57
CA VAL A 60 3.23 -4.25 -13.93
C VAL A 60 2.26 -3.34 -14.69
N THR A 61 1.40 -2.62 -13.97
CA THR A 61 0.35 -1.78 -14.57
C THR A 61 0.86 -0.39 -15.01
N ASN A 62 2.07 0.00 -14.61
CA ASN A 62 2.65 1.34 -14.84
C ASN A 62 3.98 1.25 -15.61
#